data_AF-A0A960F9R5-F1
#
_entry.id   AF-A0A960F9R5-F1
#
_cell.length_a   1.000
_cell.length_b   1.000
_cell.length_c   1.000
_cell.angle_alpha   90.00
_cell.angle_beta   90.00
_cell.angle_gamma   90.00
#
_symmetry.space_group_name_H-M   'P 1'
#
loop_
_entity.id
_entity.type
_entity.pdbx_description
1 polymer ?
#
loop_
_entity_poly.entity_id
_entity_poly.type
_entity_poly.pdbx_seq_one_letter_code
_entity_poly.pdbx_strand_id
1 'polypeptide(L)'
;SVVQLVAGLYPDVDWRDDLVTVSGFAPFDDELHPDPHWFDRADRRVRALVRAGIVPCVFGLWAYHVGFVGIDAAMRLWREIIARWSALPVIWTVAGEASLPWYGRLGSSDIDAVVQAQLEDIRRLASFVRQHDTYLNPIAAHPCPGTGFVSSLDQFEEHLDLIMLQTGHRGQWSIPVAHEALATARERRPEVPVVNAEASYEGILGSSWHSDQRWQAWSQLLGGAAGFTYGAQGLWRFDQGPNDPLRAHTGSWGEYRWQDAAQFEGGRHIGLAGCLLRQWGIEDYRPSPDVLVTDEPLPPPAAPAVVRRADGWVCSPDLAPLGAVVLV
;
A
#
# COMPACT_ATOMS: atom_id res chain seq x y z
N SER A 1 5.72 -13.11 4.62
CA SER A 1 5.48 -11.67 4.91
C SER A 1 5.87 -10.85 3.70
N VAL A 2 5.32 -9.65 3.55
CA VAL A 2 5.59 -8.72 2.42
C VAL A 2 6.13 -7.41 2.97
N VAL A 3 6.98 -6.71 2.21
CA VAL A 3 7.37 -5.32 2.49
C VAL A 3 7.26 -4.48 1.21
N GLN A 4 6.65 -3.31 1.30
CA GLN A 4 6.61 -2.36 0.19
C GLN A 4 7.93 -1.58 0.12
N LEU A 5 8.47 -1.38 -1.08
CA LEU A 5 9.66 -0.57 -1.32
C LEU A 5 9.54 0.18 -2.64
N VAL A 6 10.25 1.29 -2.75
CA VAL A 6 10.28 2.12 -3.96
C VAL A 6 11.62 1.95 -4.68
N ALA A 7 11.58 1.69 -5.98
CA ALA A 7 12.75 1.47 -6.81
C ALA A 7 13.40 2.78 -7.29
N GLY A 8 13.70 3.69 -6.36
CA GLY A 8 14.52 4.88 -6.63
C GLY A 8 13.80 6.05 -7.29
N LEU A 9 12.48 6.14 -7.24
CA LEU A 9 11.79 7.40 -7.52
C LEU A 9 10.94 7.73 -6.31
N TYR A 10 11.63 8.31 -5.33
CA TYR A 10 11.10 8.51 -4.00
C TYR A 10 9.85 9.39 -4.03
N PRO A 11 8.76 9.01 -3.35
CA PRO A 11 7.54 9.79 -3.37
C PRO A 11 7.70 11.11 -2.62
N ASP A 12 6.84 12.05 -2.97
CA ASP A 12 6.63 13.30 -2.24
C ASP A 12 7.86 14.22 -2.21
N VAL A 13 8.80 14.04 -3.14
CA VAL A 13 9.94 14.92 -3.36
C VAL A 13 10.06 15.23 -4.85
N ASP A 14 10.55 16.43 -5.19
CA ASP A 14 10.91 16.70 -6.58
C ASP A 14 12.13 15.85 -6.91
N TRP A 15 12.03 15.00 -7.93
CA TRP A 15 13.12 14.10 -8.31
C TRP A 15 14.40 14.83 -8.75
N ARG A 16 14.29 16.13 -9.10
CA ARG A 16 15.41 17.02 -9.43
C ARG A 16 15.93 17.83 -8.25
N ASP A 17 15.35 17.69 -7.06
CA ASP A 17 15.89 18.33 -5.86
C ASP A 17 17.31 17.81 -5.62
N ASP A 18 18.26 18.72 -5.41
CA ASP A 18 19.67 18.40 -5.16
C ASP A 18 19.83 17.43 -3.98
N LEU A 19 18.92 17.45 -3.01
CA LEU A 19 18.92 16.53 -1.89
C LEU A 19 18.51 15.11 -2.30
N VAL A 20 17.72 14.93 -3.35
CA VAL A 20 17.32 13.62 -3.92
C VAL A 20 18.43 13.04 -4.80
N THR A 21 19.13 13.90 -5.54
CA THR A 21 20.27 13.48 -6.39
C THR A 21 21.50 13.12 -5.54
N VAL A 22 21.80 13.89 -4.47
CA VAL A 22 22.95 13.65 -3.59
C VAL A 22 22.74 12.48 -2.61
N SER A 23 21.50 12.19 -2.22
CA SER A 23 21.17 11.08 -1.31
C SER A 23 21.12 9.71 -2.00
N GLY A 24 21.28 9.67 -3.33
CA GLY A 24 21.19 8.45 -4.11
C GLY A 24 19.77 7.91 -4.20
N PHE A 25 18.77 8.79 -4.20
CA PHE A 25 17.39 8.39 -4.38
C PHE A 25 16.99 8.24 -5.82
N ALA A 26 17.62 8.92 -6.79
CA ALA A 26 17.35 8.74 -8.23
C ALA A 26 18.02 7.46 -8.78
N PRO A 27 17.35 6.68 -9.64
CA PRO A 27 17.84 5.40 -10.15
C PRO A 27 18.46 5.56 -11.56
N PHE A 28 18.76 6.78 -11.99
CA PHE A 28 19.16 7.13 -13.35
C PHE A 28 20.47 7.95 -13.39
N ASP A 29 21.12 7.95 -14.55
CA ASP A 29 22.07 8.98 -14.97
C ASP A 29 21.38 10.25 -15.48
N ASP A 30 22.16 11.26 -15.84
CA ASP A 30 21.67 12.56 -16.32
C ASP A 30 20.88 12.45 -17.63
N GLU A 31 21.08 11.38 -18.40
CA GLU A 31 20.37 11.06 -19.64
C GLU A 31 19.15 10.15 -19.43
N LEU A 32 18.75 9.87 -18.19
CA LEU A 32 17.62 9.01 -17.84
C LEU A 32 17.79 7.55 -18.31
N HIS A 33 19.02 7.02 -18.26
CA HIS A 33 19.30 5.59 -18.29
C HIS A 33 19.48 5.06 -16.87
N PRO A 34 19.02 3.83 -16.57
CA PRO A 34 19.22 3.23 -15.25
C PRO A 34 20.69 3.19 -14.82
N ASP A 35 21.02 3.70 -13.63
CA ASP A 35 22.39 3.69 -13.08
C ASP A 35 22.72 2.28 -12.52
N PRO A 36 23.65 1.52 -13.12
CA PRO A 36 24.00 0.19 -12.64
C PRO A 36 24.51 0.19 -11.20
N HIS A 37 25.23 1.23 -10.77
CA HIS A 37 25.77 1.31 -9.42
C HIS A 37 24.67 1.54 -8.38
N TRP A 38 23.62 2.28 -8.71
CA TRP A 38 22.43 2.39 -7.89
C TRP A 38 21.78 1.02 -7.72
N PHE A 39 21.55 0.31 -8.83
CA PHE A 39 20.91 -1.00 -8.81
C PHE A 39 21.75 -2.06 -8.10
N ASP A 40 23.08 -2.04 -8.18
CA ASP A 40 23.94 -2.95 -7.42
C ASP A 40 23.76 -2.77 -5.90
N ARG A 41 23.49 -1.53 -5.44
CA ARG A 41 23.18 -1.26 -4.03
C ARG A 41 21.77 -1.73 -3.67
N ALA A 42 20.80 -1.58 -4.57
CA ALA A 42 19.43 -2.03 -4.39
C ALA A 42 19.34 -3.57 -4.37
N ASP A 43 20.06 -4.26 -5.25
CA ASP A 43 20.17 -5.72 -5.32
C ASP A 43 20.51 -6.35 -3.97
N ARG A 44 21.46 -5.74 -3.25
CA ARG A 44 21.85 -6.23 -1.92
C ARG A 44 20.69 -6.20 -0.93
N ARG A 45 19.85 -5.16 -0.98
CA ARG A 45 18.68 -5.01 -0.08
C ARG A 45 17.55 -5.94 -0.49
N VAL A 46 17.20 -5.99 -1.77
CA VAL A 46 16.16 -6.88 -2.30
C VAL A 46 16.51 -8.35 -2.00
N ARG A 47 17.75 -8.76 -2.27
CA ARG A 47 18.20 -10.14 -1.97
C ARG A 47 18.30 -10.42 -0.47
N ALA A 48 18.50 -9.40 0.38
CA ALA A 48 18.49 -9.58 1.84
C ALA A 48 17.07 -9.83 2.36
N LEU A 49 16.08 -9.10 1.84
CA LEU A 49 14.67 -9.32 2.13
C LEU A 49 14.23 -10.74 1.75
N VAL A 50 14.53 -11.16 0.51
CA VAL A 50 14.19 -12.50 0.04
C VAL A 50 14.85 -13.59 0.88
N ARG A 51 16.14 -13.43 1.22
CA ARG A 51 16.84 -14.38 2.12
C ARG A 51 16.25 -14.44 3.53
N ALA A 52 15.62 -13.37 3.98
CA ALA A 52 14.89 -13.32 5.25
C ALA A 52 13.45 -13.87 5.15
N GLY A 53 13.01 -14.37 3.99
CA GLY A 53 11.65 -14.86 3.78
C GLY A 53 10.61 -13.73 3.65
N ILE A 54 11.05 -12.52 3.28
CA ILE A 54 10.20 -11.35 3.07
C ILE A 54 10.10 -11.09 1.57
N VAL A 55 8.88 -11.13 1.04
CA VAL A 55 8.57 -10.84 -0.37
C VAL A 55 8.60 -9.33 -0.59
N PRO A 56 9.47 -8.81 -1.47
CA PRO A 56 9.44 -7.40 -1.84
C PRO A 56 8.24 -7.08 -2.74
N CYS A 57 7.45 -6.09 -2.35
CA CYS A 57 6.44 -5.45 -3.19
C CYS A 57 7.04 -4.16 -3.74
N VAL A 58 7.48 -4.21 -4.99
CA VAL A 58 8.33 -3.18 -5.61
C VAL A 58 7.46 -2.18 -6.35
N PHE A 59 7.45 -0.95 -5.86
CA PHE A 59 6.87 0.20 -6.54
C PHE A 59 7.92 0.73 -7.51
N GLY A 60 7.67 0.63 -8.81
CA GLY A 60 8.64 1.10 -9.80
C GLY A 60 8.79 2.61 -9.79
N LEU A 61 7.69 3.33 -9.61
CA LEU A 61 7.61 4.79 -9.59
C LEU A 61 6.30 5.26 -8.98
N TRP A 62 6.20 6.54 -8.62
CA TRP A 62 4.89 7.22 -8.46
C TRP A 62 4.38 7.73 -9.81
N ALA A 63 3.08 7.77 -10.00
CA ALA A 63 2.48 8.02 -11.30
C ALA A 63 2.91 9.34 -11.97
N TYR A 64 3.01 10.42 -11.19
CA TYR A 64 3.48 11.72 -11.69
C TYR A 64 4.92 11.71 -12.21
N HIS A 65 5.76 10.75 -11.81
CA HIS A 65 7.12 10.64 -12.35
C HIS A 65 7.13 10.37 -13.85
N VAL A 66 6.10 9.71 -14.40
CA VAL A 66 6.01 9.51 -15.85
C VAL A 66 5.93 10.86 -16.58
N GLY A 67 5.22 11.84 -16.02
CA GLY A 67 5.18 13.21 -16.55
C GLY A 67 6.53 13.93 -16.49
N PHE A 68 7.46 13.45 -15.66
CA PHE A 68 8.79 14.04 -15.49
C PHE A 68 9.87 13.43 -16.36
N VAL A 69 9.94 12.09 -16.38
CA VAL A 69 11.00 11.35 -17.08
C VAL A 69 10.54 10.89 -18.47
N GLY A 70 9.24 10.92 -18.73
CA GLY A 70 8.63 10.41 -19.95
C GLY A 70 8.45 8.89 -19.94
N ILE A 71 7.48 8.41 -20.71
CA ILE A 71 7.14 6.98 -20.77
C ILE A 71 8.31 6.08 -21.19
N ASP A 72 9.17 6.55 -22.11
CA ASP A 72 10.30 5.76 -22.59
C ASP A 72 11.34 5.52 -21.49
N ALA A 73 11.62 6.52 -20.65
CA ALA A 73 12.52 6.38 -19.50
C ALA A 73 11.89 5.48 -18.43
N ALA A 74 10.59 5.62 -18.17
CA ALA A 74 9.86 4.74 -17.26
C ALA A 74 9.89 3.27 -17.73
N MET A 75 9.75 3.00 -19.04
CA MET A 75 9.90 1.65 -19.59
C MET A 75 11.33 1.12 -19.47
N ARG A 76 12.35 1.97 -19.67
CA ARG A 76 13.77 1.59 -19.43
C ARG A 76 14.00 1.22 -17.96
N LEU A 77 13.45 1.98 -17.03
CA LEU A 77 13.49 1.68 -15.59
C LEU A 77 12.87 0.31 -15.29
N TRP A 78 11.65 0.08 -15.77
CA TRP A 78 10.96 -1.20 -15.58
C TRP A 78 11.73 -2.37 -16.19
N ARG A 79 12.35 -2.18 -17.35
CA ARG A 79 13.20 -3.22 -17.97
C ARG A 79 14.37 -3.59 -17.08
N GLU A 80 15.04 -2.62 -16.45
CA GLU A 80 16.14 -2.87 -15.50
C GLU A 80 15.66 -3.59 -14.23
N ILE A 81 14.54 -3.12 -13.65
CA ILE A 81 13.90 -3.75 -12.47
C ILE A 81 13.58 -5.22 -12.75
N ILE A 82 12.92 -5.51 -13.87
CA ILE A 82 12.55 -6.88 -14.27
C ILE A 82 13.81 -7.71 -14.51
N ALA A 83 14.79 -7.18 -15.25
CA ALA A 83 16.02 -7.91 -15.55
C ALA A 83 16.78 -8.34 -14.28
N ARG A 84 16.73 -7.53 -13.22
CA ARG A 84 17.45 -7.83 -11.98
C ARG A 84 16.66 -8.69 -10.99
N TRP A 85 15.34 -8.48 -10.90
CA TRP A 85 14.56 -8.98 -9.77
C TRP A 85 13.45 -9.96 -10.13
N SER A 86 13.10 -10.17 -11.41
CA SER A 86 12.00 -11.07 -11.81
C SER A 86 12.18 -12.54 -11.44
N ALA A 87 13.43 -13.01 -11.36
CA ALA A 87 13.73 -14.38 -10.92
C ALA A 87 13.59 -14.56 -9.38
N LEU A 88 13.30 -13.50 -8.64
CA LEU A 88 13.06 -13.52 -7.19
C LEU A 88 11.54 -13.53 -6.91
N PRO A 89 11.09 -14.00 -5.74
CA PRO A 89 9.68 -13.89 -5.37
C PRO A 89 9.35 -12.44 -5.03
N VAL A 90 8.76 -11.73 -5.98
CA VAL A 90 8.45 -10.29 -5.90
C VAL A 90 7.01 -10.03 -6.31
N ILE A 91 6.49 -8.87 -5.95
CA ILE A 91 5.21 -8.33 -6.43
C ILE A 91 5.52 -7.00 -7.09
N TRP A 92 4.96 -6.74 -8.27
CA TRP A 92 5.14 -5.48 -8.99
C TRP A 92 3.99 -4.54 -8.69
N THR A 93 4.28 -3.35 -8.16
CA THR A 93 3.34 -2.23 -8.16
C THR A 93 3.75 -1.25 -9.25
N VAL A 94 2.99 -1.22 -10.35
CA VAL A 94 3.38 -0.48 -11.57
C VAL A 94 3.52 1.02 -11.34
N ALA A 95 2.66 1.55 -10.46
CA ALA A 95 2.71 2.92 -9.99
C ALA A 95 2.17 3.03 -8.56
N GLY A 96 2.88 3.78 -7.72
CA GLY A 96 2.35 4.39 -6.50
C GLY A 96 1.39 5.51 -6.86
N GLU A 97 0.22 5.54 -6.22
CA GLU A 97 -0.84 6.52 -6.42
C GLU A 97 -1.09 6.83 -7.91
N ALA A 98 -1.59 5.82 -8.64
CA ALA A 98 -1.67 5.76 -10.10
C ALA A 98 -2.36 6.96 -10.77
N SER A 99 -3.30 7.60 -10.09
CA SER A 99 -4.00 8.79 -10.57
C SER A 99 -3.45 10.10 -10.03
N LEU A 100 -2.51 10.10 -9.09
CA LEU A 100 -2.01 11.32 -8.47
C LEU A 100 -1.19 12.14 -9.49
N PRO A 101 -1.68 13.31 -9.93
CA PRO A 101 -0.86 14.22 -10.70
C PRO A 101 0.18 14.88 -9.78
N TRP A 102 1.23 15.46 -10.35
CA TRP A 102 2.19 16.21 -9.55
C TRP A 102 1.48 17.28 -8.69
N TYR A 103 1.86 17.43 -7.42
CA TYR A 103 1.19 18.30 -6.47
C TYR A 103 1.00 19.74 -6.98
N GLY A 104 1.97 20.27 -7.72
CA GLY A 104 1.88 21.61 -8.33
C GLY A 104 0.80 21.77 -9.41
N ARG A 105 0.19 20.68 -9.88
CA ARG A 105 -0.95 20.67 -10.82
C ARG A 105 -2.30 20.57 -10.11
N LEU A 106 -2.33 20.32 -8.81
CA LEU A 106 -3.58 20.24 -8.06
C LEU A 106 -4.34 21.57 -8.17
N GLY A 107 -5.63 21.49 -8.50
CA GLY A 107 -6.49 22.66 -8.74
C GLY A 107 -6.40 23.28 -10.13
N SER A 108 -5.59 22.72 -11.04
CA SER A 108 -5.62 23.14 -12.45
C SER A 108 -6.94 22.76 -13.14
N SER A 109 -7.40 23.59 -14.08
CA SER A 109 -8.67 23.37 -14.78
C SER A 109 -8.66 22.16 -15.71
N ASP A 110 -7.48 21.69 -16.10
CA ASP A 110 -7.27 20.54 -17.00
C ASP A 110 -6.90 19.25 -16.25
N ILE A 111 -7.06 19.23 -14.92
CA ILE A 111 -6.57 18.15 -14.06
C ILE A 111 -7.13 16.77 -14.44
N ASP A 112 -8.41 16.69 -14.83
CA ASP A 112 -9.02 15.43 -15.25
C ASP A 112 -8.34 14.86 -16.50
N ALA A 113 -8.01 15.71 -17.47
CA ALA A 113 -7.32 15.29 -18.68
C ALA A 113 -5.88 14.82 -18.37
N VAL A 114 -5.19 15.48 -17.44
CA VAL A 114 -3.86 15.07 -16.96
C VAL A 114 -3.92 13.70 -16.31
N VAL A 115 -4.88 13.49 -15.40
CA VAL A 115 -5.06 12.21 -14.71
C VAL A 115 -5.38 11.10 -15.71
N GLN A 116 -6.25 11.34 -16.70
CA GLN A 116 -6.56 10.34 -17.73
C GLN A 116 -5.35 9.98 -18.59
N ALA A 117 -4.58 10.96 -19.04
CA ALA A 117 -3.37 10.72 -19.82
C ALA A 117 -2.33 9.92 -19.01
N GLN A 118 -2.16 10.28 -17.73
CA GLN A 118 -1.27 9.56 -16.83
C GLN A 118 -1.71 8.10 -16.63
N LEU A 119 -3.00 7.86 -16.39
CA LEU A 119 -3.53 6.50 -16.24
C LEU A 119 -3.30 5.65 -17.48
N GLU A 120 -3.41 6.24 -18.68
CA GLU A 120 -3.10 5.55 -19.93
C GLU A 120 -1.63 5.12 -19.99
N ASP A 121 -0.70 6.01 -19.62
CA ASP A 121 0.71 5.65 -19.54
C ASP A 121 0.99 4.58 -18.47
N ILE A 122 0.31 4.61 -17.32
CA ILE A 122 0.43 3.54 -16.31
C ILE A 122 -0.13 2.21 -16.85
N ARG A 123 -1.22 2.20 -17.63
CA ARG A 123 -1.72 0.98 -18.29
C ARG A 123 -0.72 0.43 -19.31
N ARG A 124 -0.05 1.31 -20.06
CA ARG A 124 1.04 0.93 -20.96
C ARG A 124 2.21 0.32 -20.20
N LEU A 125 2.58 0.88 -19.04
CA LEU A 125 3.60 0.28 -18.17
C LEU A 125 3.17 -1.08 -17.63
N ALA A 126 1.94 -1.24 -17.16
CA ALA A 126 1.44 -2.53 -16.69
C ALA A 126 1.50 -3.61 -17.79
N SER A 127 1.07 -3.25 -19.00
CA SER A 127 1.16 -4.12 -20.18
C SER A 127 2.61 -4.48 -20.52
N PHE A 128 3.51 -3.48 -20.47
CA PHE A 128 4.93 -3.68 -20.71
C PHE A 128 5.54 -4.64 -19.69
N VAL A 129 5.27 -4.44 -18.39
CA VAL A 129 5.76 -5.31 -17.31
C VAL A 129 5.27 -6.74 -17.51
N ARG A 130 3.97 -6.93 -17.77
CA ARG A 130 3.39 -8.27 -18.03
C ARG A 130 4.07 -8.97 -19.21
N GLN A 131 4.37 -8.25 -20.28
CA GLN A 131 4.98 -8.83 -21.48
C GLN A 131 6.45 -9.22 -21.26
N HIS A 132 7.16 -8.54 -20.37
CA HIS A 132 8.61 -8.71 -20.19
C HIS A 132 8.98 -9.53 -18.96
N ASP A 133 8.09 -9.69 -17.97
CA ASP A 133 8.30 -10.60 -16.85
C ASP A 133 7.87 -12.04 -17.20
N THR A 134 8.83 -12.86 -17.63
CA THR A 134 8.59 -14.27 -17.97
C THR A 134 8.30 -15.17 -16.77
N TYR A 135 8.55 -14.70 -15.54
CA TYR A 135 8.26 -15.45 -14.32
C TYR A 135 6.82 -15.26 -13.83
N LEU A 136 6.06 -14.35 -14.47
CA LEU A 136 4.66 -14.07 -14.16
C LEU A 136 4.45 -13.68 -12.68
N ASN A 137 5.35 -12.85 -12.14
CA ASN A 137 5.15 -12.32 -10.79
C ASN A 137 3.85 -11.48 -10.72
N PRO A 138 3.16 -11.44 -9.56
CA PRO A 138 1.92 -10.69 -9.42
C PRO A 138 2.09 -9.19 -9.74
N ILE A 139 1.16 -8.64 -10.51
CA ILE A 139 1.10 -7.22 -10.84
C ILE A 139 -0.04 -6.53 -10.10
N ALA A 140 0.23 -5.36 -9.55
CA ALA A 140 -0.67 -4.48 -8.84
C ALA A 140 -0.47 -3.02 -9.31
N ALA A 141 -1.42 -2.16 -8.96
CA ALA A 141 -1.28 -0.70 -9.02
C ALA A 141 -1.81 -0.14 -7.70
N HIS A 142 -1.26 0.97 -7.21
CA HIS A 142 -1.74 1.59 -5.99
C HIS A 142 -2.70 2.73 -6.31
N PRO A 143 -3.91 2.79 -5.72
CA PRO A 143 -4.87 3.87 -5.99
C PRO A 143 -4.47 5.17 -5.30
N CYS A 144 -5.28 6.23 -5.41
CA CYS A 144 -5.05 7.51 -4.73
C CYS A 144 -6.38 8.17 -4.30
N PRO A 145 -6.72 8.16 -2.99
CA PRO A 145 -7.96 8.74 -2.47
C PRO A 145 -8.06 10.24 -2.71
N GLY A 146 -6.92 10.95 -2.80
CA GLY A 146 -6.87 12.37 -3.14
C GLY A 146 -7.48 12.71 -4.52
N THR A 147 -7.65 11.70 -5.37
CA THR A 147 -8.28 11.81 -6.70
C THR A 147 -9.58 11.00 -6.81
N GLY A 148 -10.16 10.59 -5.67
CA GLY A 148 -11.43 9.88 -5.61
C GLY A 148 -11.34 8.35 -5.79
N PHE A 149 -10.14 7.78 -5.95
CA PHE A 149 -9.95 6.35 -6.12
C PHE A 149 -9.38 5.72 -4.86
N VAL A 150 -10.15 4.87 -4.19
CA VAL A 150 -9.71 4.12 -3.00
C VAL A 150 -9.30 2.69 -3.32
N SER A 151 -9.67 2.18 -4.50
CA SER A 151 -9.33 0.85 -4.99
C SER A 151 -8.65 0.92 -6.36
N SER A 152 -7.59 0.13 -6.54
CA SER A 152 -6.89 0.03 -7.83
C SER A 152 -7.78 -0.51 -8.94
N LEU A 153 -8.84 -1.24 -8.57
CA LEU A 153 -9.82 -1.80 -9.49
C LEU A 153 -10.62 -0.71 -10.22
N ASP A 154 -10.72 0.48 -9.65
CA ASP A 154 -11.43 1.61 -10.27
C ASP A 154 -10.65 2.20 -11.46
N GLN A 155 -9.37 1.82 -11.60
CA GLN A 155 -8.44 2.37 -12.58
C GLN A 155 -7.89 1.30 -13.53
N PHE A 156 -7.77 0.05 -13.06
CA PHE A 156 -7.11 -1.05 -13.75
C PHE A 156 -7.89 -2.37 -13.63
N GLU A 157 -9.07 -2.45 -14.25
CA GLU A 157 -9.92 -3.64 -14.13
C GLU A 157 -9.23 -4.91 -14.69
N GLU A 158 -8.67 -4.88 -15.89
CA GLU A 158 -8.21 -6.13 -16.57
C GLU A 158 -6.72 -6.49 -16.39
N HIS A 159 -5.95 -5.79 -15.56
CA HIS A 159 -4.47 -5.87 -15.60
C HIS A 159 -3.79 -6.32 -14.31
N LEU A 160 -4.55 -6.53 -13.22
CA LEU A 160 -4.00 -6.74 -11.88
C LEU A 160 -4.25 -8.17 -11.38
N ASP A 161 -3.22 -8.77 -10.78
CA ASP A 161 -3.29 -10.03 -10.03
C ASP A 161 -3.56 -9.81 -8.54
N LEU A 162 -3.50 -8.55 -8.10
CA LEU A 162 -3.72 -8.12 -6.72
C LEU A 162 -4.40 -6.75 -6.73
N ILE A 163 -5.55 -6.65 -6.08
CA ILE A 163 -6.25 -5.38 -5.87
C ILE A 163 -5.67 -4.72 -4.61
N MET A 164 -5.18 -3.50 -4.77
CA MET A 164 -4.72 -2.69 -3.65
C MET A 164 -5.76 -1.65 -3.28
N LEU A 165 -5.98 -1.47 -1.98
CA LEU A 165 -6.73 -0.35 -1.43
C LEU A 165 -5.79 0.64 -0.76
N GLN A 166 -6.09 1.93 -0.88
CA GLN A 166 -5.55 2.99 -0.04
C GLN A 166 -6.74 3.67 0.61
N THR A 167 -6.83 3.60 1.94
CA THR A 167 -8.03 4.03 2.67
C THR A 167 -7.68 5.03 3.77
N GLY A 168 -6.39 5.22 4.06
CA GLY A 168 -5.89 6.20 5.01
C GLY A 168 -6.12 7.66 4.58
N HIS A 169 -5.76 8.65 5.40
CA HIS A 169 -5.12 8.53 6.72
C HIS A 169 -5.93 9.19 7.84
N ARG A 170 -7.25 8.96 7.89
CA ARG A 170 -8.16 9.61 8.84
C ARG A 170 -8.42 8.76 10.09
N GLY A 171 -7.45 7.94 10.49
CA GLY A 171 -7.54 7.05 11.66
C GLY A 171 -8.80 6.21 11.63
N GLN A 172 -9.55 6.24 12.73
CA GLN A 172 -10.79 5.49 12.82
C GLN A 172 -11.83 5.84 11.73
N TRP A 173 -11.81 7.07 11.19
CA TRP A 173 -12.75 7.49 10.14
C TRP A 173 -12.46 6.83 8.78
N SER A 174 -11.27 6.26 8.59
CA SER A 174 -10.92 5.49 7.40
C SER A 174 -11.50 4.06 7.41
N ILE A 175 -11.96 3.56 8.57
CA ILE A 175 -12.42 2.18 8.71
C ILE A 175 -13.68 1.88 7.86
N PRO A 176 -14.75 2.69 7.91
CA PRO A 176 -15.96 2.38 7.12
C PRO A 176 -15.67 2.39 5.62
N VAL A 177 -14.87 3.36 5.17
CA VAL A 177 -14.41 3.46 3.78
C VAL A 177 -13.62 2.21 3.38
N ALA A 178 -12.72 1.74 4.24
CA ALA A 178 -11.96 0.52 3.98
C ALA A 178 -12.84 -0.72 3.91
N HIS A 179 -13.86 -0.81 4.76
CA HIS A 179 -14.79 -1.94 4.75
C HIS A 179 -15.64 -1.97 3.47
N GLU A 180 -16.19 -0.83 3.07
CA GLU A 180 -16.95 -0.69 1.83
C GLU A 180 -16.11 -0.97 0.58
N ALA A 181 -14.89 -0.42 0.52
CA ALA A 181 -13.96 -0.65 -0.59
C ALA A 181 -13.58 -2.13 -0.72
N LEU A 182 -13.35 -2.83 0.41
CA LEU A 182 -13.08 -4.26 0.43
C LEU A 182 -14.29 -5.07 -0.06
N ALA A 183 -15.48 -4.78 0.45
CA ALA A 183 -16.71 -5.48 0.05
C ALA A 183 -16.96 -5.32 -1.46
N THR A 184 -16.87 -4.08 -1.95
CA THR A 184 -17.05 -3.74 -3.38
C THR A 184 -16.03 -4.44 -4.27
N ALA A 185 -14.75 -4.43 -3.88
CA ALA A 185 -13.69 -5.08 -4.66
C ALA A 185 -13.90 -6.60 -4.74
N ARG A 186 -14.28 -7.23 -3.61
CA ARG A 186 -14.55 -8.68 -3.55
C ARG A 186 -15.81 -9.09 -4.31
N GLU A 187 -16.81 -8.22 -4.37
CA GLU A 187 -18.01 -8.46 -5.17
C GLU A 187 -17.70 -8.36 -6.67
N ARG A 188 -16.95 -7.33 -7.09
CA ARG A 188 -16.62 -7.11 -8.49
C ARG A 188 -15.65 -8.14 -9.05
N ARG A 189 -14.66 -8.58 -8.26
CA ARG A 189 -13.57 -9.48 -8.68
C ARG A 189 -13.24 -10.52 -7.59
N PRO A 190 -14.15 -11.47 -7.32
CA PRO A 190 -14.01 -12.44 -6.23
C PRO A 190 -12.80 -13.36 -6.36
N GLU A 191 -12.25 -13.51 -7.58
CA GLU A 191 -11.09 -14.35 -7.86
C GLU A 191 -9.74 -13.65 -7.64
N VAL A 192 -9.73 -12.32 -7.46
CA VAL A 192 -8.50 -11.54 -7.27
C VAL A 192 -8.34 -11.19 -5.79
N PRO A 193 -7.18 -11.48 -5.16
CA PRO A 193 -6.95 -11.10 -3.78
C PRO A 193 -7.00 -9.57 -3.61
N VAL A 194 -7.61 -9.13 -2.51
CA VAL A 194 -7.71 -7.71 -2.12
C VAL A 194 -6.85 -7.48 -0.88
N VAL A 195 -5.97 -6.49 -0.92
CA VAL A 195 -5.12 -6.08 0.21
C VAL A 195 -5.31 -4.60 0.46
N ASN A 196 -5.51 -4.22 1.72
CA ASN A 196 -5.35 -2.82 2.11
C ASN A 196 -3.86 -2.51 2.18
N ALA A 197 -3.37 -1.85 1.15
CA ALA A 197 -1.96 -1.56 0.91
C ALA A 197 -1.52 -0.29 1.67
N GLU A 198 -2.45 0.59 2.01
CA GLU A 198 -2.16 1.83 2.72
C GLU A 198 -3.37 2.29 3.56
N ALA A 199 -3.39 1.80 4.80
CA ALA A 199 -4.30 2.25 5.84
C ALA A 199 -3.80 3.56 6.50
N SER A 200 -4.50 4.07 7.50
CA SER A 200 -3.98 5.20 8.30
C SER A 200 -2.72 4.77 9.04
N TYR A 201 -1.59 5.41 8.75
CA TYR A 201 -0.31 5.06 9.37
C TYR A 201 -0.27 5.45 10.85
N GLU A 202 0.42 4.66 11.66
CA GLU A 202 0.57 4.93 13.09
C GLU A 202 1.31 6.24 13.34
N GLY A 203 0.68 7.16 14.09
CA GLY A 203 1.25 8.45 14.44
C GLY A 203 1.17 9.52 13.34
N ILE A 204 0.62 9.21 12.16
CA ILE A 204 0.45 10.20 11.10
C ILE A 204 -0.52 11.29 11.54
N LEU A 205 -0.17 12.57 11.31
CA LEU A 205 -0.92 13.72 11.82
C LEU A 205 -1.08 13.73 13.35
N GLY A 206 -0.21 13.04 14.09
CA GLY A 206 -0.34 12.88 15.54
C GLY A 206 -1.53 12.00 15.97
N SER A 207 -2.01 11.13 15.07
CA SER A 207 -3.23 10.34 15.23
C SER A 207 -3.00 8.86 14.88
N SER A 208 -4.09 8.07 14.78
CA SER A 208 -4.04 6.71 14.25
C SER A 208 -3.14 5.76 15.04
N TRP A 209 -3.07 5.93 16.36
CA TRP A 209 -2.18 5.16 17.23
C TRP A 209 -2.52 3.67 17.27
N HIS A 210 -1.77 2.87 18.03
CA HIS A 210 -1.87 1.42 18.07
C HIS A 210 -3.28 0.83 18.20
N SER A 211 -4.24 1.53 18.82
CA SER A 211 -5.66 1.11 18.88
C SER A 211 -6.30 1.09 17.49
N ASP A 212 -6.13 2.18 16.74
CA ASP A 212 -6.67 2.34 15.40
C ASP A 212 -5.99 1.37 14.44
N GLN A 213 -4.70 1.08 14.64
CA GLN A 213 -4.00 0.05 13.87
C GLN A 213 -4.65 -1.32 14.03
N ARG A 214 -4.92 -1.75 15.27
CA ARG A 214 -5.61 -3.02 15.53
C ARG A 214 -6.97 -3.05 14.88
N TRP A 215 -7.76 -2.00 15.04
CA TRP A 215 -9.10 -1.96 14.48
C TRP A 215 -9.09 -2.04 12.95
N GLN A 216 -8.22 -1.27 12.30
CA GLN A 216 -8.05 -1.28 10.84
C GLN A 216 -7.66 -2.69 10.34
N ALA A 217 -6.68 -3.32 10.98
CA ALA A 217 -6.21 -4.64 10.59
C ALA A 217 -7.28 -5.73 10.79
N TRP A 218 -7.88 -5.83 11.97
CA TRP A 218 -8.88 -6.85 12.26
C TRP A 218 -10.12 -6.69 11.39
N SER A 219 -10.61 -5.47 11.19
CA SER A 219 -11.78 -5.20 10.35
C SER A 219 -11.56 -5.61 8.89
N GLN A 220 -10.35 -5.43 8.36
CA GLN A 220 -10.01 -5.83 6.99
C GLN A 220 -9.73 -7.33 6.86
N LEU A 221 -8.91 -7.90 7.75
CA LEU A 221 -8.51 -9.31 7.69
C LEU A 221 -9.71 -10.24 7.91
N LEU A 222 -10.56 -9.94 8.90
CA LEU A 222 -11.79 -10.69 9.12
C LEU A 222 -12.88 -10.34 8.07
N GLY A 223 -12.78 -9.17 7.43
CA GLY A 223 -13.62 -8.78 6.30
C GLY A 223 -13.32 -9.57 5.02
N GLY A 224 -12.28 -10.41 5.02
CA GLY A 224 -11.89 -11.25 3.89
C GLY A 224 -10.83 -10.63 2.99
N ALA A 225 -10.09 -9.61 3.46
CA ALA A 225 -8.88 -9.17 2.79
C ALA A 225 -7.83 -10.29 2.82
N ALA A 226 -7.13 -10.49 1.70
CA ALA A 226 -6.03 -11.45 1.60
C ALA A 226 -4.80 -11.02 2.42
N GLY A 227 -4.76 -9.77 2.86
CA GLY A 227 -3.70 -9.21 3.67
C GLY A 227 -3.95 -7.76 4.09
N PHE A 228 -3.06 -7.25 4.92
CA PHE A 228 -3.09 -5.88 5.45
C PHE A 228 -1.66 -5.35 5.56
N THR A 229 -1.45 -4.09 5.17
CA THR A 229 -0.14 -3.44 5.27
C THR A 229 -0.15 -2.42 6.40
N TYR A 230 0.77 -2.59 7.34
CA TYR A 230 1.04 -1.61 8.39
C TYR A 230 2.01 -0.55 7.88
N GLY A 231 1.78 0.70 8.27
CA GLY A 231 2.73 1.79 8.11
C GLY A 231 2.72 2.72 9.32
N ALA A 232 3.79 3.48 9.48
CA ALA A 232 3.96 4.41 10.59
C ALA A 232 4.63 5.70 10.13
N GLN A 233 4.22 6.82 10.71
CA GLN A 233 4.89 8.09 10.50
C GLN A 233 6.34 8.00 10.98
N GLY A 234 7.26 8.44 10.11
CA GLY A 234 8.70 8.29 10.31
C GLY A 234 9.27 7.01 9.69
N LEU A 235 8.48 5.94 9.55
CA LEU A 235 8.94 4.69 8.95
C LEU A 235 8.82 4.71 7.42
N TRP A 236 7.67 5.12 6.87
CA TRP A 236 7.41 5.08 5.42
C TRP A 236 8.40 5.92 4.61
N ARG A 237 8.93 7.00 5.21
CA ARG A 237 9.91 7.90 4.60
C ARG A 237 11.33 7.77 5.20
N PHE A 238 11.59 6.77 6.05
CA PHE A 238 12.89 6.60 6.71
C PHE A 238 13.44 7.88 7.38
N ASP A 239 12.56 8.62 8.06
CA ASP A 239 12.83 9.94 8.61
C ASP A 239 14.03 9.96 9.56
N GLN A 240 14.85 11.00 9.45
CA GLN A 240 15.93 11.27 10.39
C GLN A 240 15.51 12.17 11.56
N GLY A 241 14.21 12.45 11.69
CA GLY A 241 13.61 13.30 12.72
C GLY A 241 13.48 14.77 12.30
N PRO A 242 13.29 15.72 13.23
CA PRO A 242 12.91 17.11 12.92
C PRO A 242 13.93 17.90 12.08
N ASN A 243 15.19 17.46 12.08
CA ASN A 243 16.28 18.10 11.34
C ASN A 243 16.63 17.37 10.04
N ASP A 244 15.75 16.49 9.56
CA ASP A 244 15.91 15.85 8.27
C ASP A 244 15.95 16.92 7.16
N PRO A 245 17.06 17.02 6.40
CA PRO A 245 17.18 18.03 5.35
C PRO A 245 16.20 17.78 4.20
N LEU A 246 15.79 16.52 3.98
CA LEU A 246 14.84 16.16 2.94
C LEU A 246 13.44 16.62 3.37
N ARG A 247 12.89 17.64 2.70
CA ARG A 247 11.54 18.15 2.94
C ARG A 247 10.61 17.66 1.84
N ALA A 248 9.61 16.89 2.23
CA ALA A 248 8.61 16.40 1.31
C ALA A 248 7.63 17.53 0.91
N HIS A 249 7.00 17.43 -0.26
CA HIS A 249 6.07 18.46 -0.78
C HIS A 249 4.82 18.56 0.11
N THR A 250 4.34 17.43 0.64
CA THR A 250 3.23 17.45 1.61
C THR A 250 3.66 17.78 3.04
N GLY A 251 4.94 18.09 3.23
CA GLY A 251 5.52 18.50 4.52
C GLY A 251 5.89 17.32 5.42
N SER A 252 6.16 17.63 6.69
CA SER A 252 6.37 16.60 7.71
C SER A 252 5.05 16.31 8.42
N TRP A 253 4.64 15.05 8.42
CA TRP A 253 3.43 14.57 9.09
C TRP A 253 3.67 14.11 10.54
N GLY A 254 4.91 14.26 11.04
CA GLY A 254 5.30 13.95 12.40
C GLY A 254 6.83 13.97 12.61
N GLU A 255 7.26 13.92 13.86
CA GLU A 255 8.65 14.24 14.26
C GLU A 255 9.54 13.01 14.50
N TYR A 256 8.99 11.80 14.35
CA TYR A 256 9.66 10.56 14.74
C TYR A 256 10.75 10.16 13.77
N ARG A 257 11.86 9.67 14.31
CA ARG A 257 12.87 8.98 13.51
C ARG A 257 12.36 7.59 13.14
N TRP A 258 12.80 7.06 12.01
CA TRP A 258 12.38 5.73 11.56
C TRP A 258 12.72 4.62 12.55
N GLN A 259 13.82 4.75 13.31
CA GLN A 259 14.19 3.78 14.34
C GLN A 259 13.19 3.76 15.48
N ASP A 260 12.68 4.93 15.88
CA ASP A 260 11.68 5.04 16.93
C ASP A 260 10.33 4.53 16.42
N ALA A 261 9.94 4.92 15.20
CA ALA A 261 8.73 4.46 14.54
C ALA A 261 8.71 2.93 14.33
N ALA A 262 9.87 2.33 14.04
CA ALA A 262 10.01 0.87 13.92
C ALA A 262 9.76 0.11 15.24
N GLN A 263 9.78 0.81 16.38
CA GLN A 263 9.47 0.24 17.70
C GLN A 263 8.03 0.52 18.16
N PHE A 264 7.19 1.17 17.34
CA PHE A 264 5.82 1.45 17.71
C PHE A 264 5.01 0.18 17.98
N GLU A 265 4.09 0.28 18.94
CA GLU A 265 3.35 -0.87 19.43
C GLU A 265 2.38 -1.44 18.40
N GLY A 266 1.79 -0.59 17.54
CA GLY A 266 0.88 -1.04 16.49
C GLY A 266 1.55 -2.05 15.56
N GLY A 267 2.79 -1.81 15.14
CA GLY A 267 3.54 -2.75 14.30
C GLY A 267 3.68 -4.13 14.95
N ARG A 268 3.97 -4.19 16.26
CA ARG A 268 4.01 -5.44 17.03
C ARG A 268 2.64 -6.11 17.11
N HIS A 269 1.57 -5.34 17.34
CA HIS A 269 0.21 -5.87 17.41
C HIS A 269 -0.23 -6.49 16.07
N ILE A 270 0.05 -5.82 14.94
CA ILE A 270 -0.31 -6.34 13.61
C ILE A 270 0.50 -7.58 13.26
N GLY A 271 1.80 -7.59 13.61
CA GLY A 271 2.65 -8.78 13.47
C GLY A 271 2.08 -10.00 14.23
N LEU A 272 1.63 -9.79 15.47
CA LEU A 272 0.98 -10.85 16.28
C LEU A 272 -0.36 -11.30 15.67
N ALA A 273 -1.19 -10.37 15.20
CA ALA A 273 -2.45 -10.70 14.53
C ALA A 273 -2.21 -11.60 13.31
N GLY A 274 -1.22 -11.26 12.47
CA GLY A 274 -0.84 -12.08 11.32
C GLY A 274 -0.30 -13.46 11.70
N CYS A 275 0.44 -13.59 12.81
CA CYS A 275 0.87 -14.89 13.32
C CYS A 275 -0.30 -15.75 13.80
N LEU A 276 -1.23 -15.15 14.54
CA LEU A 276 -2.41 -15.83 15.08
C LEU A 276 -3.32 -16.33 13.96
N LEU A 277 -3.62 -15.48 12.98
CA LEU A 277 -4.47 -15.81 11.84
C LEU A 277 -3.89 -16.94 10.98
N ARG A 278 -2.57 -16.97 10.77
CA ARG A 278 -1.90 -18.09 10.09
C ARG A 278 -1.99 -19.40 10.88
N GLN A 279 -1.88 -19.35 12.21
CA GLN A 279 -2.03 -20.54 13.05
C GLN A 279 -3.46 -21.10 13.01
N TRP A 280 -4.45 -20.24 12.77
CA TRP A 280 -5.85 -20.64 12.72
C TRP A 280 -6.35 -21.06 11.32
N GLY A 281 -5.52 -20.95 10.29
CA GLY A 281 -5.87 -21.27 8.90
C GLY A 281 -6.79 -20.22 8.28
N ILE A 282 -6.31 -18.97 8.18
CA ILE A 282 -7.08 -17.84 7.62
C ILE A 282 -7.64 -18.12 6.22
N GLU A 283 -7.02 -18.99 5.44
CA GLU A 283 -7.48 -19.44 4.13
C GLU A 283 -8.88 -20.08 4.14
N ASP A 284 -9.28 -20.68 5.27
CA ASP A 284 -10.60 -21.30 5.42
C ASP A 284 -11.68 -20.30 5.88
N TYR A 285 -11.30 -19.05 6.16
CA TYR A 285 -12.19 -18.08 6.77
C TYR A 285 -13.16 -17.52 5.74
N ARG A 286 -14.45 -17.53 6.10
CA ARG A 286 -15.50 -16.88 5.30
C ARG A 286 -16.10 -15.71 6.07
N PRO A 287 -15.96 -14.47 5.55
CA PRO A 287 -16.66 -13.32 6.10
C PRO A 287 -18.16 -13.61 6.20
N SER A 288 -18.72 -13.39 7.37
CA SER A 288 -20.10 -13.73 7.72
C SER A 288 -20.69 -12.61 8.58
N PRO A 289 -20.83 -11.38 8.04
CA PRO A 289 -21.34 -10.24 8.81
C PRO A 289 -22.77 -10.46 9.33
N ASP A 290 -23.56 -11.27 8.62
CA ASP A 290 -24.99 -11.51 8.92
C ASP A 290 -25.26 -12.26 10.23
N VAL A 291 -24.23 -12.85 10.84
CA VAL A 291 -24.37 -13.61 12.11
C VAL A 291 -24.15 -12.75 13.35
N LEU A 292 -23.75 -11.49 13.15
CA LEU A 292 -23.62 -10.53 14.23
C LEU A 292 -24.99 -9.95 14.54
N VAL A 293 -25.57 -10.36 15.67
CA VAL A 293 -26.80 -9.76 16.21
C VAL A 293 -26.42 -8.78 17.31
N THR A 294 -26.85 -7.53 17.17
CA THR A 294 -26.64 -6.48 18.18
C THR A 294 -27.98 -5.92 18.62
N ASP A 295 -28.14 -5.75 19.93
CA ASP A 295 -29.37 -5.18 20.52
C ASP A 295 -29.55 -3.69 20.16
N GLU A 296 -28.45 -3.00 19.88
CA GLU A 296 -28.41 -1.61 19.41
C GLU A 296 -27.54 -1.48 18.15
N PRO A 297 -27.81 -0.50 17.26
CA PRO A 297 -26.91 -0.17 16.16
C PRO A 297 -25.53 0.19 16.70
N LEU A 298 -24.50 -0.38 16.09
CA LEU A 298 -23.14 -0.14 16.54
C LEU A 298 -22.71 1.32 16.27
N PRO A 299 -22.06 1.98 17.24
CA PRO A 299 -21.64 3.36 17.08
C PRO A 299 -20.53 3.46 16.01
N PRO A 300 -20.59 4.46 15.10
CA PRO A 300 -19.50 4.72 14.16
C PRO A 300 -18.16 4.95 14.88
N PRO A 301 -17.03 4.48 14.32
CA PRO A 301 -16.93 3.70 13.09
C PRO A 301 -17.07 2.20 13.40
N ALA A 302 -18.29 1.67 13.32
CA ALA A 302 -18.53 0.25 13.44
C ALA A 302 -18.35 -0.42 12.08
N ALA A 303 -17.42 -1.37 12.02
CA ALA A 303 -17.32 -2.36 10.96
C ALA A 303 -16.81 -3.68 11.56
N PRO A 304 -17.48 -4.24 12.60
CA PRO A 304 -17.04 -5.51 13.13
C PRO A 304 -17.15 -6.56 12.04
N ALA A 305 -16.06 -7.28 11.86
CA ALA A 305 -16.06 -8.42 10.97
C ALA A 305 -16.10 -9.69 11.79
N VAL A 306 -16.98 -10.59 11.38
CA VAL A 306 -17.13 -11.94 11.91
C VAL A 306 -16.81 -12.91 10.80
N VAL A 307 -16.10 -13.97 11.14
CA VAL A 307 -15.74 -15.05 10.20
C VAL A 307 -16.18 -16.39 10.75
N ARG A 308 -16.71 -17.23 9.84
CA ARG A 308 -17.04 -18.63 10.12
C ARG A 308 -15.81 -19.51 9.92
N ARG A 309 -15.59 -20.44 10.84
CA ARG A 309 -14.67 -21.59 10.71
C ARG A 309 -15.47 -22.89 10.77
N ALA A 310 -14.81 -24.02 10.50
CA ALA A 310 -15.41 -25.34 10.66
C ALA A 310 -15.75 -25.66 12.13
N ASP A 311 -15.02 -25.07 13.08
CA ASP A 311 -15.07 -25.35 14.52
C ASP A 311 -15.65 -24.19 15.37
N GLY A 312 -16.08 -23.08 14.75
CA GLY A 312 -16.67 -21.95 15.48
C GLY A 312 -16.60 -20.61 14.73
N TRP A 313 -16.67 -19.52 15.48
CA TRP A 313 -16.73 -18.14 14.99
C TRP A 313 -15.62 -17.28 15.59
N VAL A 314 -15.08 -16.34 14.81
CA VAL A 314 -14.10 -15.33 15.30
C VAL A 314 -14.63 -13.94 14.97
N CYS A 315 -14.54 -13.01 15.93
CA CYS A 315 -14.98 -11.61 15.78
C CYS A 315 -13.84 -10.63 16.10
N SER A 316 -13.95 -9.40 15.57
CA SER A 316 -13.01 -8.32 15.89
C SER A 316 -12.96 -8.03 17.40
N PRO A 317 -11.78 -7.88 18.03
CA PRO A 317 -11.61 -7.90 19.48
C PRO A 317 -12.20 -6.71 20.26
N ASP A 318 -12.52 -5.60 19.60
CA ASP A 318 -13.02 -4.39 20.29
C ASP A 318 -14.56 -4.31 20.38
N LEU A 319 -15.25 -5.46 20.33
CA LEU A 319 -16.68 -5.55 20.68
C LEU A 319 -16.96 -5.41 22.19
N ALA A 320 -15.92 -5.29 23.03
CA ALA A 320 -16.01 -5.33 24.48
C ALA A 320 -16.82 -4.21 25.19
N PRO A 321 -17.05 -3.00 24.64
CA PRO A 321 -17.97 -2.04 25.26
C PRO A 321 -19.43 -2.25 24.85
N LEU A 322 -19.71 -3.15 23.91
CA LEU A 322 -21.02 -3.34 23.31
C LEU A 322 -21.68 -4.53 24.00
N GLY A 323 -22.88 -4.31 24.56
CA GLY A 323 -23.67 -5.34 25.23
C GLY A 323 -23.78 -6.63 24.40
N ALA A 324 -24.08 -7.74 25.08
CA ALA A 324 -24.14 -9.12 24.59
C ALA A 324 -24.23 -9.27 23.05
N VAL A 325 -23.08 -9.36 22.39
CA VAL A 325 -23.03 -9.82 20.99
C VAL A 325 -23.31 -11.31 21.02
N VAL A 326 -24.46 -11.72 20.50
CA VAL A 326 -24.81 -13.14 20.34
C VAL A 326 -24.46 -13.55 18.91
N LEU A 327 -23.54 -14.51 18.77
CA LEU A 327 -23.27 -15.19 17.52
C LEU A 327 -24.37 -16.24 17.31
N VAL A 328 -25.14 -16.11 16.23
CA VAL A 328 -26.23 -17.05 15.87
C VAL A 328 -25.73 -18.15 14.93
#